data_AF-A0A2M6YYX1-F1
#
_entry.id   AF-A0A2M6YYX1-F1
#
_cell.length_a   1.000
_cell.length_b   1.000
_cell.length_c   1.000
_cell.angle_alpha   90.00
_cell.angle_beta   90.00
_cell.angle_gamma   90.00
#
_symmetry.space_group_name_H-M   'P 1'
#
loop_
_entity.id
_entity.type
_entity.pdbx_description
1 polymer ?
#
loop_
_entity_poly.entity_id
_entity_poly.type
_entity_poly.pdbx_seq_one_letter_code
_entity_poly.pdbx_strand_id
1 'polypeptide(L)' 'MHLRLQVFADWQGRYREGVICYLKNRRVRAVLLWNVWGQVDAARGLIGDRGPFEPADLKGRLPA' A
#
# COMPACT_ATOMS: atom_id res chain seq x y z
N MET A 1 6.60 7.52 -21.42
CA MET A 1 5.41 7.96 -20.66
C MET A 1 4.70 6.73 -20.11
N HIS A 2 5.00 6.31 -18.87
CA HIS A 2 4.30 5.19 -18.23
C HIS A 2 3.12 5.74 -17.42
N LEU A 3 1.93 5.71 -18.02
CA LEU A 3 0.67 6.18 -17.40
C LEU A 3 0.09 5.20 -16.37
N ARG A 4 0.68 4.00 -16.23
CA ARG A 4 0.15 2.94 -15.37
C ARG A 4 0.71 3.06 -13.96
N LEU A 5 -0.17 3.00 -12.97
CA LEU A 5 0.20 2.80 -11.57
C LEU A 5 0.65 1.34 -11.38
N GLN A 6 1.74 1.15 -10.64
CA GLN A 6 2.10 -0.17 -10.15
C GLN A 6 1.21 -0.49 -8.95
N VAL A 7 0.75 -1.73 -8.85
CA VAL A 7 -0.08 -2.19 -7.74
C VAL A 7 0.68 -3.26 -6.98
N PHE A 8 0.80 -3.07 -5.67
CA PHE A 8 1.28 -4.08 -4.74
C PHE A 8 0.14 -4.43 -3.80
N ALA A 9 -0.08 -5.72 -3.56
CA ALA A 9 -1.14 -6.19 -2.68
C ALA A 9 -0.56 -7.17 -1.66
N ASP A 10 -0.72 -6.84 -0.39
CA ASP A 10 -0.37 -7.70 0.73
C ASP A 10 -1.65 -8.29 1.33
N TRP A 11 -1.83 -9.60 1.15
CA TRP A 11 -3.06 -10.30 1.54
C TRP A 11 -2.82 -11.19 2.75
N GLN A 12 -3.64 -11.02 3.80
CA GLN A 12 -3.79 -11.96 4.91
C GLN A 12 -4.98 -12.88 4.61
N GLY A 13 -4.73 -13.89 3.76
CA GLY A 13 -5.77 -14.71 3.16
C GLY A 13 -6.34 -14.06 1.91
N ARG A 14 -6.13 -14.72 0.75
CA ARG A 14 -6.50 -14.17 -0.57
C ARG A 14 -7.96 -13.67 -0.57
N TYR A 15 -8.12 -12.39 -0.89
CA TYR A 15 -9.40 -11.69 -1.04
C TYR A 15 -10.25 -11.55 0.23
N ARG A 16 -9.75 -11.94 1.41
CA ARG A 16 -10.46 -11.78 2.68
C ARG A 16 -10.07 -10.50 3.38
N GLU A 17 -8.77 -10.28 3.51
CA GLU A 17 -8.21 -9.16 4.26
C GLU A 17 -6.86 -8.80 3.68
N GLY A 18 -6.58 -7.50 3.57
CA GLY A 18 -5.29 -7.07 3.08
C GLY A 18 -5.18 -5.59 2.78
N VAL A 19 -3.97 -5.20 2.40
CA VAL A 19 -3.59 -3.84 2.09
C VAL A 19 -3.12 -3.78 0.66
N ILE A 20 -3.71 -2.90 -0.14
CA ILE A 20 -3.36 -2.71 -1.54
C ILE A 20 -2.77 -1.31 -1.70
N CYS A 21 -1.52 -1.24 -2.14
CA CYS A 21 -0.77 -0.01 -2.38
C CYS A 21 -0.68 0.29 -3.87
N TYR A 22 -1.04 1.52 -4.24
CA TYR A 22 -0.86 2.04 -5.60
C TYR A 22 0.37 2.94 -5.64
N LEU A 23 1.33 2.60 -6.50
CA LEU A 23 2.60 3.29 -6.63
C LEU A 23 2.72 3.99 -7.98
N LYS A 24 3.31 5.19 -7.93
CA LYS A 24 3.78 5.91 -9.11
C LYS A 24 5.23 6.33 -8.89
N ASN A 25 6.13 5.94 -9.78
CA ASN A 25 7.57 6.21 -9.66
C ASN A 25 8.14 5.78 -8.29
N ARG A 26 7.79 4.57 -7.82
CA ARG A 26 8.18 4.02 -6.50
C ARG A 26 7.71 4.84 -5.29
N ARG A 27 6.74 5.72 -5.45
CA ARG A 27 6.09 6.42 -4.34
C ARG A 27 4.65 5.96 -4.18
N VAL A 28 4.22 5.71 -2.95
CA VAL A 28 2.82 5.39 -2.63
C VAL A 28 1.95 6.61 -2.86
N ARG A 29 0.87 6.43 -3.63
CA ARG A 29 -0.09 7.48 -3.97
C ARG A 29 -1.47 7.23 -3.41
N ALA A 30 -1.80 5.96 -3.20
CA ALA A 30 -3.03 5.55 -2.55
C ALA A 30 -2.81 4.21 -1.84
N VAL A 31 -3.60 4.00 -0.80
CA VAL A 31 -3.67 2.74 -0.05
C VAL A 31 -5.15 2.38 0.06
N LEU A 32 -5.48 1.15 -0.25
CA LEU A 32 -6.79 0.55 -0.02
C LEU A 32 -6.66 -0.44 1.12
N LEU A 33 -7.40 -0.18 2.19
CA LEU A 33 -7.53 -1.05 3.36
C LEU A 33 -8.76 -1.94 3.15
N TRP A 34 -8.54 -3.23 2.91
CA TRP A 34 -9.61 -4.19 2.64
C TRP A 34 -9.84 -5.06 3.87
N ASN A 35 -10.94 -4.83 4.58
CA ASN A 35 -11.24 -5.43 5.89
C ASN A 35 -10.17 -5.19 6.97
N VAL A 36 -9.33 -4.17 6.78
CA VAL A 36 -8.33 -3.71 7.75
C VAL A 36 -8.84 -2.46 8.45
N TRP A 37 -8.79 -2.45 9.78
CA TRP A 37 -9.34 -1.38 10.62
C TRP A 37 -8.23 -0.65 11.39
N GLY A 38 -8.46 0.60 11.80
CA GLY A 38 -7.51 1.36 12.63
C GLY A 38 -6.25 1.88 11.91
N GLN A 39 -6.06 1.52 10.63
CA GLN A 39 -4.81 1.80 9.90
C GLN A 39 -4.86 3.06 9.02
N VAL A 40 -5.90 3.88 9.13
CA VAL A 40 -6.07 5.07 8.27
C VAL A 40 -4.94 6.09 8.46
N ASP A 41 -4.51 6.34 9.70
CA ASP A 41 -3.43 7.30 9.97
C ASP A 41 -2.07 6.80 9.48
N ALA A 42 -1.78 5.51 9.67
CA ALA A 42 -0.58 4.88 9.16
C ALA A 42 -0.55 4.91 7.61
N ALA A 43 -1.69 4.66 6.96
CA ALA A 43 -1.83 4.76 5.52
C ALA A 43 -1.63 6.19 5.01
N ARG A 44 -2.18 7.20 5.71
CA ARG A 44 -1.94 8.63 5.41
C ARG A 44 -0.47 8.98 5.51
N GLY A 45 0.21 8.49 6.55
CA GLY A 45 1.66 8.66 6.71
C GLY A 45 2.43 8.09 5.53
N LEU A 46 2.10 6.86 5.11
CA LEU A 46 2.74 6.18 3.99
C LEU A 46 2.55 6.93 2.66
N ILE A 47 1.38 7.51 2.40
CA ILE A 47 1.12 8.34 1.21
C ILE A 47 1.92 9.66 1.27
N GLY A 48 2.05 10.23 2.47
CA GLY A 48 2.83 11.45 2.71
C GLY A 48 4.33 11.26 2.48
N ASP A 49 4.83 10.05 2.72
CA ASP A 49 6.24 9.71 2.58
C ASP A 49 6.73 9.87 1.13
N ARG A 50 8.00 10.27 0.97
CA ARG A 50 8.61 10.57 -0.33
C ARG A 50 9.04 9.31 -1.08
N GLY A 51 9.19 8.17 -0.38
CA GLY A 51 9.77 6.95 -0.92
C GLY A 51 11.28 7.11 -1.19
N PRO A 52 11.88 6.29 -2.09
CA PRO A 52 11.25 5.24 -2.88
C PRO A 52 10.90 4.00 -2.05
N PHE A 53 9.89 3.26 -2.47
CA PHE A 53 9.49 1.98 -1.90
C PHE A 53 9.60 0.87 -2.94
N GLU A 54 10.11 -0.27 -2.49
CA GLU A 54 10.00 -1.55 -3.16
C GLU A 54 8.87 -2.39 -2.54
N PRO A 55 8.35 -3.41 -3.24
CA PRO A 55 7.33 -4.30 -2.69
C PRO A 55 7.68 -4.89 -1.32
N ALA A 56 8.96 -5.22 -1.10
CA ALA A 56 9.46 -5.75 0.16
C ALA A 56 9.31 -4.75 1.33
N ASP A 57 9.45 -3.45 1.06
CA ASP A 57 9.30 -2.39 2.08
C ASP A 57 7.84 -2.18 2.50
N LEU A 58 6.88 -2.64 1.68
CA LEU A 58 5.45 -2.45 1.89
C LEU A 58 4.79 -3.66 2.55
N LYS A 59 5.34 -4.85 2.36
CA LYS A 59 4.80 -6.08 2.93
C LYS A 59 4.82 -6.03 4.46
N GLY A 60 3.69 -6.25 5.10
CA GLY A 60 3.51 -6.24 6.55
C GLY A 60 3.67 -4.86 7.22
N ARG A 61 3.93 -3.80 6.45
CA ARG A 61 4.16 -2.45 6.99
C ARG A 61 2.89 -1.81 7.57
N LEU A 62 1.75 -2.20 7.02
CA LEU A 62 0.44 -1.91 7.57
C LEU A 62 -0.14 -3.26 8.02
N PRO A 63 -0.20 -3.55 9.33
CA PRO A 63 -0.87 -4.74 9.82
C PRO A 63 -2.31 -4.79 9.31
N ALA A 64 -2.65 -5.90 8.67
CA ALA A 64 -4.01 -6.22 8.25
C ALA A 64 -4.77 -6.81 9.44
#